data_AF-A0A920HXH9-F1
#
_entry.id   AF-A0A920HXH9-F1
#
_cell.length_a   1.000
_cell.length_b   1.000
_cell.length_c   1.000
_cell.angle_alpha   90.00
_cell.angle_beta   90.00
_cell.angle_gamma   90.00
#
_symmetry.space_group_name_H-M   'P 1'
#
loop_
_entity.id
_entity.type
_entity.pdbx_description
1 polymer ?
#
loop_
_entity_poly.entity_id
_entity_poly.type
_entity_poly.pdbx_seq_one_letter_code
_entity_poly.pdbx_strand_id
1 'polypeptide(L)'
;MKNIYLVPLILSIFSLSVIAIALQLDTSPEMIVGDSMQARSFPIFLMILKLILIGILSFQFYKNNPKPVALEKYHTWGSMFLFLLFYLLTVYTDMFIGIFVVIFLMSILWGERRIWVAFLTATITPGFVFLLFDYVLKIRFPRGILMNLYYG
;
A
#
# COMPACT_ATOMS: atom_id res chain seq x y z
N MET A 1 18.45 21.80 15.29
CA MET A 1 18.66 20.92 14.10
C MET A 1 17.58 19.86 14.14
N LYS A 2 16.65 19.83 13.17
CA LYS A 2 15.62 18.78 13.12
C LYS A 2 16.36 17.48 12.78
N ASN A 3 16.21 16.42 13.58
CA ASN A 3 16.83 15.13 13.27
C ASN A 3 16.15 14.52 12.04
N ILE A 4 16.54 14.96 10.84
CA ILE A 4 15.96 14.54 9.56
C ILE A 4 16.09 13.02 9.38
N TYR A 5 17.13 12.42 9.97
CA TYR A 5 17.37 10.97 9.95
C TYR A 5 16.56 10.17 10.99
N LEU A 6 15.83 10.82 11.90
CA LEU A 6 15.03 10.13 12.91
C LEU A 6 13.88 9.35 12.29
N VAL A 7 13.25 9.89 11.24
CA VAL A 7 12.18 9.20 10.52
C VAL A 7 12.69 7.95 9.79
N PRO A 8 13.74 8.02 8.93
CA PRO A 8 14.38 6.83 8.37
C PRO A 8 14.80 5.79 9.42
N LEU A 9 15.37 6.22 10.54
CA LEU A 9 15.81 5.33 11.62
C LEU A 9 14.65 4.53 12.22
N ILE A 10 13.57 5.21 12.61
CA ILE A 10 12.37 4.56 13.17
C ILE A 10 11.77 3.59 12.15
N LEU A 11 11.67 4.00 10.89
CA LEU A 11 11.12 3.15 9.84
C LEU A 11 11.97 1.90 9.60
N SER A 12 13.30 2.02 9.68
CA SER A 12 14.23 0.88 9.57
C SER A 12 14.11 -0.08 10.75
N ILE A 13 14.05 0.43 11.99
CA ILE A 13 13.84 -0.39 13.19
C ILE A 13 12.53 -1.16 13.06
N PHE A 14 11.43 -0.48 12.73
CA PHE A 14 10.14 -1.12 12.52
C PHE A 14 10.21 -2.23 11.46
N SER A 15 10.87 -1.98 10.32
CA SER A 15 11.01 -2.99 9.27
C SER A 15 11.78 -4.21 9.75
N LEU A 16 12.87 -4.03 10.51
CA LEU A 16 13.65 -5.13 11.08
C LEU A 16 12.84 -5.92 12.12
N SER A 17 12.05 -5.24 12.96
CA SER A 17 11.15 -5.90 13.91
C SER A 17 10.10 -6.77 13.21
N VAL A 18 9.49 -6.27 12.13
CA VAL A 18 8.52 -7.05 11.36
C VAL A 18 9.17 -8.26 10.69
N ILE A 19 10.40 -8.13 10.17
CA ILE A 19 11.15 -9.28 9.62
C ILE A 19 11.40 -10.32 10.72
N ALA A 20 11.82 -9.89 11.92
CA ALA A 20 12.07 -10.80 13.03
C ALA A 20 10.81 -11.56 13.48
N ILE A 21 9.66 -10.89 13.52
CA ILE A 21 8.37 -11.53 13.82
C ILE A 21 7.96 -12.46 12.68
N ALA A 22 8.13 -12.05 11.43
CA ALA A 22 7.76 -12.85 10.26
C ALA A 22 8.55 -14.17 10.20
N LEU A 23 9.82 -14.18 10.62
CA LEU A 23 10.62 -15.41 10.70
C LEU A 23 10.05 -16.44 11.68
N GLN A 24 9.23 -16.02 12.65
CA GLN A 24 8.57 -16.91 13.62
C GLN A 24 7.26 -17.52 13.07
N LEU A 25 6.70 -16.98 11.98
CA LEU A 25 5.48 -17.53 11.37
C LEU A 25 5.75 -18.91 10.78
N ASP A 26 4.96 -19.91 11.14
CA ASP A 26 5.08 -21.25 10.57
C ASP A 26 4.89 -21.22 9.05
N THR A 27 5.72 -21.99 8.34
CA THR A 27 5.58 -22.18 6.89
C THR A 27 4.51 -23.23 6.65
N SER A 28 3.45 -22.87 5.94
CA SER A 28 2.43 -23.83 5.54
C SER A 28 3.04 -24.88 4.58
N PRO A 29 2.57 -26.15 4.62
CA PRO A 29 3.06 -27.18 3.72
C PRO A 29 2.98 -26.74 2.26
N GLU A 30 4.03 -27.02 1.48
CA GLU A 30 4.14 -26.62 0.06
C GLU A 30 2.95 -27.13 -0.79
N MET A 31 2.31 -28.23 -0.36
CA MET A 31 1.13 -28.80 -0.99
C MET A 31 -0.15 -27.93 -0.89
N ILE A 32 -0.24 -27.00 0.07
CA ILE A 32 -1.39 -26.09 0.26
C ILE A 32 -1.12 -24.72 -0.37
N VAL A 33 0.16 -24.33 -0.45
CA VAL A 33 0.59 -23.01 -0.95
C VAL A 33 0.89 -23.06 -2.46
N GLY A 34 1.27 -24.22 -3.01
CA GLY A 34 1.68 -24.35 -4.41
C GLY A 34 2.79 -23.35 -4.75
N ASP A 35 2.68 -22.67 -5.90
CA ASP A 35 3.60 -21.62 -6.31
C ASP A 35 3.38 -20.25 -5.64
N SER A 36 2.39 -20.12 -4.75
CA SER A 36 2.06 -18.83 -4.15
C SER A 36 3.09 -18.39 -3.11
N MET A 37 3.22 -17.08 -2.92
CA MET A 37 4.14 -16.57 -1.90
C MET A 37 3.61 -16.91 -0.50
N GLN A 38 4.42 -17.61 0.31
CA GLN A 38 4.06 -17.99 1.67
C GLN A 38 3.75 -16.76 2.55
N ALA A 39 2.91 -16.97 3.57
CA ALA A 39 2.55 -15.93 4.54
C ALA A 39 3.76 -15.32 5.26
N ARG A 40 4.85 -16.10 5.44
CA ARG A 40 6.14 -15.62 5.95
C ARG A 40 6.88 -14.74 4.95
N SER A 41 6.93 -15.16 3.68
CA SER A 41 7.73 -14.52 2.63
C SER A 41 7.19 -13.15 2.24
N PHE A 42 5.87 -12.94 2.31
CA PHE A 42 5.24 -11.68 1.92
C PHE A 42 5.65 -10.48 2.80
N PRO A 43 5.52 -10.51 4.14
CA PRO A 43 6.00 -9.42 5.00
C PRO A 43 7.49 -9.15 4.83
N ILE A 44 8.32 -10.20 4.70
CA ILE A 44 9.77 -10.07 4.53
C ILE A 44 10.09 -9.33 3.22
N PHE A 45 9.48 -9.75 2.11
CA PHE A 45 9.64 -9.09 0.81
C PHE A 45 9.29 -7.60 0.87
N LEU A 46 8.12 -7.27 1.43
CA LEU A 46 7.69 -5.88 1.58
C LEU A 46 8.63 -5.05 2.46
N MET A 47 9.13 -5.63 3.56
CA MET A 47 10.05 -4.92 4.45
C MET A 47 11.43 -4.71 3.81
N ILE A 48 11.94 -5.65 3.03
CA ILE A 48 13.18 -5.49 2.27
C ILE A 48 13.01 -4.37 1.23
N LEU A 49 11.93 -4.39 0.45
CA LEU A 49 11.63 -3.33 -0.51
C LEU A 49 11.53 -1.96 0.18
N LYS A 50 10.85 -1.91 1.33
CA LYS A 50 10.77 -0.69 2.15
C LYS A 50 12.13 -0.22 2.64
N LEU A 51 13.02 -1.12 3.08
CA LEU A 51 14.39 -0.77 3.49
C LEU A 51 15.21 -0.18 2.33
N ILE A 52 15.08 -0.73 1.11
CA ILE A 52 15.70 -0.16 -0.10
C ILE A 52 15.21 1.27 -0.34
N LEU A 53 13.90 1.50 -0.28
CA LEU A 53 13.30 2.83 -0.44
C LEU A 53 13.76 3.81 0.65
N ILE A 54 13.88 3.36 1.91
CA ILE A 54 14.42 4.16 3.01
C ILE A 54 15.88 4.53 2.77
N GLY A 55 16.69 3.61 2.23
CA GLY A 55 18.07 3.89 1.82
C GLY A 55 18.14 4.99 0.77
N ILE A 56 17.31 4.90 -0.28
CA ILE A 56 17.19 5.91 -1.32
C ILE A 56 16.73 7.26 -0.73
N LEU A 57 15.72 7.26 0.14
CA LEU A 57 15.22 8.46 0.80
C LEU A 57 16.30 9.12 1.67
N SER A 58 17.04 8.32 2.44
CA SER A 58 18.14 8.81 3.28
C SER A 58 19.24 9.44 2.43
N PHE A 59 19.55 8.85 1.27
CA PHE A 59 20.45 9.43 0.29
C PHE A 59 19.93 10.75 -0.29
N GLN A 60 18.63 10.84 -0.60
CA GLN A 60 18.00 12.08 -1.05
C GLN A 60 18.05 13.18 0.02
N PHE A 61 17.83 12.85 1.29
CA PHE A 61 17.95 13.81 2.41
C PHE A 61 19.37 14.29 2.63
N TYR A 62 20.36 13.41 2.45
CA TYR A 62 21.76 13.81 2.48
C TYR A 62 22.09 14.83 1.38
N LYS A 63 21.57 14.62 0.16
CA LYS A 63 21.84 15.48 -0.99
C LYS A 63 21.02 16.78 -0.98
N ASN A 64 19.77 16.74 -0.52
CA ASN A 64 18.83 17.85 -0.53
C ASN A 64 18.17 17.98 0.85
N ASN A 65 18.45 19.06 1.57
CA ASN A 65 17.77 19.35 2.83
C ASN A 65 16.28 19.66 2.58
N PRO A 66 15.34 18.89 3.13
CA PRO A 66 13.92 19.12 2.91
C PRO A 66 13.48 20.43 3.56
N LYS A 67 12.80 21.28 2.77
CA LYS A 67 12.15 22.50 3.29
C LYS A 67 10.99 22.12 4.23
N PRO A 68 10.73 22.87 5.30
CA PRO A 68 9.56 22.64 6.13
C PRO A 68 8.28 22.85 5.30
N VAL A 69 7.45 21.82 5.22
CA VAL A 69 6.15 21.86 4.53
C VAL A 69 5.08 22.29 5.53
N ALA A 70 4.22 23.24 5.15
CA ALA A 70 3.07 23.64 5.95
C ALA A 70 2.00 22.54 5.93
N LEU A 71 1.41 22.23 7.10
CA LEU A 71 0.40 21.19 7.21
C LEU A 71 -0.95 21.69 6.67
N GLU A 72 -1.42 21.08 5.58
CA GLU A 72 -2.74 21.38 5.02
C GLU A 72 -3.84 20.64 5.78
N LYS A 73 -4.51 21.35 6.70
CA LYS A 73 -5.50 20.75 7.61
C LYS A 73 -6.71 20.14 6.89
N TYR A 74 -7.27 20.83 5.88
CA TYR A 74 -8.50 20.39 5.22
C TYR A 74 -8.32 19.08 4.42
N HIS A 75 -7.29 19.02 3.57
CA HIS A 75 -7.01 17.83 2.76
C HIS A 75 -6.64 16.62 3.63
N THR A 76 -5.94 16.85 4.75
CA THR A 76 -5.55 15.79 5.69
C THR A 76 -6.77 15.14 6.36
N TRP A 77 -7.72 15.95 6.86
CA TRP A 77 -8.95 15.41 7.49
C TRP A 77 -9.88 14.73 6.50
N GLY A 78 -10.01 15.26 5.27
CA GLY A 78 -10.77 14.58 4.22
C GLY A 78 -10.16 13.23 3.85
N SER A 79 -8.83 13.13 3.83
CA SER A 79 -8.11 11.87 3.59
C SER A 79 -8.36 10.85 4.70
N MET A 80 -8.44 11.30 5.97
CA MET A 80 -8.81 10.42 7.10
C MET A 80 -10.24 9.88 6.96
N PHE A 81 -11.20 10.72 6.55
CA PHE A 81 -12.58 10.28 6.30
C PHE A 81 -12.65 9.26 5.16
N LEU A 82 -11.85 9.44 4.10
CA LEU A 82 -11.78 8.49 2.99
C LEU A 82 -11.28 7.10 3.41
N PHE A 83 -10.41 7.00 4.43
CA PHE A 83 -10.04 5.70 5.00
C PHE A 83 -11.20 5.01 5.74
N LEU A 84 -12.07 5.77 6.40
CA LEU A 84 -13.28 5.22 7.00
C LEU A 84 -14.24 4.71 5.91
N LEU A 85 -14.41 5.48 4.84
CA LEU A 85 -15.20 5.08 3.67
C LEU A 85 -14.63 3.82 3.02
N PHE A 86 -13.30 3.74 2.88
CA PHE A 86 -12.61 2.56 2.36
C PHE A 86 -12.95 1.30 3.15
N TYR A 87 -12.90 1.39 4.49
CA TYR A 87 -13.23 0.28 5.38
C TYR A 87 -14.67 -0.20 5.14
N LEU A 88 -15.64 0.72 5.11
CA LEU A 88 -17.05 0.36 4.86
C LEU A 88 -17.23 -0.29 3.49
N LEU A 89 -16.65 0.28 2.43
CA LEU A 89 -16.76 -0.27 1.08
C LEU A 89 -16.13 -1.66 0.95
N THR A 90 -14.99 -1.88 1.61
CA THR A 90 -14.30 -3.17 1.58
C THR A 90 -15.06 -4.25 2.32
N VAL A 91 -15.71 -3.90 3.44
CA VAL A 91 -16.50 -4.86 4.25
C VAL A 91 -17.81 -5.23 3.55
N TYR A 92 -18.52 -4.27 2.95
CA TYR A 92 -19.86 -4.51 2.41
C TYR A 92 -19.90 -4.83 0.90
N THR A 93 -18.84 -4.51 0.15
CA THR A 93 -18.88 -4.53 -1.33
C THR A 93 -17.76 -5.37 -1.93
N ASP A 94 -16.57 -4.80 -2.06
CA ASP A 94 -15.37 -5.42 -2.63
C ASP A 94 -14.17 -4.50 -2.35
N MET A 95 -13.02 -5.10 -2.06
CA MET A 95 -11.78 -4.36 -1.86
C MET A 95 -11.39 -3.52 -3.07
N PHE A 96 -11.54 -4.04 -4.30
CA PHE A 96 -11.14 -3.33 -5.52
C PHE A 96 -12.05 -2.15 -5.83
N ILE A 97 -13.36 -2.30 -5.59
CA ILE A 97 -14.32 -1.19 -5.71
C ILE A 97 -14.00 -0.12 -4.67
N GLY A 98 -13.68 -0.53 -3.44
CA GLY A 98 -13.23 0.38 -2.38
C GLY A 98 -11.99 1.17 -2.78
N ILE A 99 -10.95 0.51 -3.27
CA ILE A 99 -9.71 1.16 -3.72
C ILE A 99 -10.01 2.12 -4.88
N PHE A 100 -10.78 1.70 -5.88
CA PHE A 100 -11.15 2.54 -7.02
C PHE A 100 -11.82 3.84 -6.57
N VAL A 101 -12.88 3.74 -5.74
CA VAL A 101 -13.65 4.89 -5.26
C VAL A 101 -12.77 5.82 -4.42
N VAL A 102 -11.93 5.25 -3.55
CA VAL A 102 -11.08 6.04 -2.65
C VAL A 102 -9.97 6.76 -3.41
N ILE A 103 -9.32 6.11 -4.39
CA ILE A 103 -8.32 6.77 -5.24
C ILE A 103 -8.97 7.89 -6.04
N PHE A 104 -10.14 7.65 -6.62
CA PHE A 104 -10.87 8.66 -7.38
C PHE A 104 -11.23 9.88 -6.53
N LEU A 105 -11.80 9.66 -5.34
CA LEU A 105 -12.16 10.73 -4.42
C LEU A 105 -10.93 11.42 -3.82
N MET A 106 -9.84 10.68 -3.56
CA MET A 106 -8.55 11.25 -3.15
C MET A 106 -8.02 12.22 -4.21
N SER A 107 -8.02 11.82 -5.49
CA SER A 107 -7.57 12.68 -6.58
C SER A 107 -8.36 13.99 -6.66
N ILE A 108 -9.69 13.92 -6.47
CA ILE A 108 -10.55 15.10 -6.44
C ILE A 108 -10.29 15.95 -5.20
N LEU A 109 -10.18 15.32 -4.02
CA LEU A 109 -9.95 16.01 -2.75
C LEU A 109 -8.64 16.79 -2.76
N TRP A 110 -7.60 16.27 -3.41
CA TRP A 110 -6.29 16.91 -3.56
C TRP A 110 -6.19 17.87 -4.75
N GLY A 111 -7.32 18.16 -5.42
CA GLY A 111 -7.43 19.24 -6.39
C GLY A 111 -7.21 18.88 -7.86
N GLU A 112 -7.22 17.60 -8.24
CA GLU A 112 -7.20 17.21 -9.65
C GLU A 112 -8.50 17.64 -10.34
N ARG A 113 -8.44 18.67 -11.20
CA ARG A 113 -9.61 19.20 -11.92
C ARG A 113 -10.03 18.34 -13.12
N ARG A 114 -9.13 17.49 -13.62
CA ARG A 114 -9.39 16.65 -14.81
C ARG A 114 -9.97 15.31 -14.36
N ILE A 115 -11.29 15.23 -14.37
CA ILE A 115 -12.04 14.01 -13.95
C ILE A 115 -11.58 12.77 -14.73
N TRP A 116 -11.28 12.91 -16.03
CA TRP A 116 -10.75 11.82 -16.85
C TRP A 116 -9.41 11.27 -16.35
N VAL A 117 -8.52 12.13 -15.88
CA VAL A 117 -7.22 11.71 -15.32
C VAL A 117 -7.44 10.99 -13.99
N ALA A 118 -8.28 11.55 -13.12
CA ALA A 118 -8.63 10.91 -11.85
C ALA A 118 -9.26 9.53 -12.05
N PHE A 119 -10.16 9.38 -13.03
CA PHE A 119 -10.77 8.11 -13.38
C PHE A 119 -9.75 7.10 -13.93
N LEU A 120 -8.87 7.56 -14.82
CA LEU A 120 -7.82 6.73 -15.40
C LEU A 120 -6.86 6.22 -14.31
N THR A 121 -6.42 7.10 -13.40
CA THR A 121 -5.58 6.74 -12.25
C THR A 121 -6.30 5.76 -11.33
N ALA A 122 -7.57 6.02 -11.01
CA ALA A 122 -8.38 5.14 -10.18
C ALA A 122 -8.62 3.75 -10.81
N THR A 123 -8.55 3.62 -12.14
CA THR A 123 -8.69 2.33 -12.84
C THR A 123 -7.34 1.61 -12.98
N ILE A 124 -6.33 2.33 -13.47
CA ILE A 124 -5.03 1.78 -13.82
C ILE A 124 -4.29 1.32 -12.57
N THR A 125 -4.31 2.11 -11.49
CA THR A 125 -3.55 1.77 -10.27
C THR A 125 -4.03 0.48 -9.63
N PRO A 126 -5.34 0.26 -9.35
CA PRO A 126 -5.83 -1.02 -8.86
C PRO A 126 -5.62 -2.16 -9.85
N GLY A 127 -5.71 -1.91 -11.16
CA GLY A 127 -5.42 -2.90 -12.20
C GLY A 127 -3.97 -3.39 -12.15
N PHE A 128 -3.00 -2.48 -12.03
CA PHE A 128 -1.59 -2.87 -11.87
C PHE A 128 -1.32 -3.58 -10.54
N VAL A 129 -1.96 -3.13 -9.46
CA VAL A 129 -1.88 -3.82 -8.16
C VAL A 129 -2.43 -5.23 -8.29
N PHE A 130 -3.58 -5.41 -8.95
CA PHE A 130 -4.15 -6.72 -9.21
C PHE A 130 -3.17 -7.61 -9.99
N LEU A 131 -2.65 -7.13 -11.13
CA LEU A 131 -1.71 -7.90 -11.94
C LEU A 131 -0.44 -8.28 -11.17
N LEU A 132 0.13 -7.35 -10.41
CA LEU A 132 1.35 -7.60 -9.65
C LEU A 132 1.10 -8.66 -8.57
N PHE A 133 0.00 -8.56 -7.83
CA PHE A 133 -0.25 -9.48 -6.73
C PHE A 133 -0.75 -10.84 -7.20
N ASP A 134 -1.59 -10.89 -8.24
CA ASP A 134 -2.15 -12.15 -8.74
C ASP A 134 -1.15 -12.91 -9.63
N TYR A 135 -0.46 -12.23 -10.56
CA TYR A 135 0.48 -12.91 -11.46
C TYR A 135 1.91 -13.02 -10.92
N VAL A 136 2.44 -11.97 -10.28
CA VAL A 136 3.85 -11.96 -9.83
C VAL A 136 3.97 -12.56 -8.44
N LEU A 137 3.10 -12.15 -7.51
CA LEU A 137 3.15 -12.62 -6.12
C LEU A 137 2.25 -13.85 -5.85
N LYS A 138 1.34 -14.17 -6.78
CA LYS A 138 0.39 -15.30 -6.68
C LYS A 138 -0.44 -15.27 -5.38
N ILE A 139 -0.77 -14.08 -4.89
CA ILE A 139 -1.56 -13.86 -3.68
C ILE A 139 -3.05 -13.75 -4.06
N ARG A 140 -3.88 -14.60 -3.46
CA ARG A 140 -5.33 -14.53 -3.66
C ARG A 140 -5.94 -13.38 -2.87
N PHE A 141 -6.77 -12.61 -3.56
CA PHE A 141 -7.51 -11.50 -2.96
C PHE A 141 -8.79 -11.98 -2.26
N PRO A 142 -9.29 -11.20 -1.27
CA PRO A 142 -10.56 -11.50 -0.63
C PRO A 142 -11.68 -11.54 -1.66
N ARG A 143 -12.61 -12.48 -1.50
CA ARG A 143 -13.77 -12.62 -2.38
C ARG A 143 -14.70 -11.42 -2.18
N GLY A 144 -15.05 -10.76 -3.27
CA GLY A 144 -16.06 -9.72 -3.36
C GLY A 144 -16.81 -9.86 -4.69
N ILE A 145 -17.60 -8.86 -5.07
CA ILE A 145 -18.39 -8.90 -6.32
C ILE A 145 -17.51 -9.15 -7.55
N LEU A 146 -16.36 -8.48 -7.65
CA LEU A 146 -15.46 -8.60 -8.81
C LEU A 146 -14.64 -9.89 -8.75
N MET A 147 -14.14 -10.25 -7.56
CA MET A 147 -13.39 -11.49 -7.37
C MET A 147 -14.26 -12.74 -7.49
N ASN A 148 -15.56 -12.66 -7.16
CA ASN A 148 -16.49 -13.77 -7.40
C ASN A 148 -16.75 -14.00 -8.89
N LEU A 149 -16.69 -12.95 -9.73
CA LEU A 149 -16.77 -13.10 -11.18
C LEU A 149 -15.48 -13.67 -11.79
N TYR A 150 -14.32 -13.34 -11.20
CA TYR A 150 -13.01 -13.78 -11.68
C TYR A 150 -12.61 -15.18 -11.20
N TYR A 151 -12.95 -15.54 -9.95
CA TYR A 151 -12.64 -16.85 -9.35
C TYR A 151 -13.80 -17.85 -9.41
N GLY A 152 -15.01 -17.39 -9.75
CA GLY A 152 -16.20 -18.24 -9.95
C GLY A 152 -16.17 -18.92 -11.31
#